data_AF-A0A0Q4DGP3-F1
#
_entry.id   AF-A0A0Q4DGP3-F1
#
_cell.length_a   1.000
_cell.length_b   1.000
_cell.length_c   1.000
_cell.angle_alpha   90.00
_cell.angle_beta   90.00
_cell.angle_gamma   90.00
#
_symmetry.space_group_name_H-M   'P 1'
#
loop_
_entity.id
_entity.type
_entity.pdbx_description
1 polymer ?
#
loop_
_entity_poly.entity_id
_entity_poly.type
_entity_poly.pdbx_seq_one_letter_code
_entity_poly.pdbx_strand_id
1 'polypeptide(L)' 'MKRLAGQGERTEQRLRQVEAAIVALDNDDLLDLADIFEAKPDNPIRQIAQAEMAKREISL' A
#
# COMPACT_ATOMS: atom_id res chain seq x y z
N MET A 1 -18.15 18.41 17.50
CA MET A 1 -17.83 18.60 16.06
C MET A 1 -16.32 18.62 15.80
N LYS A 2 -15.50 19.48 16.43
CA LYS A 2 -14.02 19.54 16.19
C LYS A 2 -13.25 18.22 16.41
N ARG A 3 -13.64 17.40 17.39
CA ARG A 3 -12.92 16.16 17.74
C ARG A 3 -13.05 15.04 16.70
N LEU A 4 -14.19 14.97 16.01
CA LEU A 4 -14.44 13.97 14.95
C LEU A 4 -13.66 14.34 13.67
N ALA A 5 -13.60 15.63 13.33
CA ALA A 5 -12.80 16.11 12.20
C ALA A 5 -11.30 15.79 12.37
N GLY A 6 -10.72 16.01 13.57
CA GLY A 6 -9.33 15.68 13.85
C GLY A 6 -9.04 14.17 13.99
N GLN A 7 -10.05 13.31 14.05
CA GLN A 7 -9.87 11.85 13.96
C GLN A 7 -9.80 11.39 12.50
N GLY A 8 -10.61 11.99 11.61
CA GLY A 8 -10.54 11.75 10.16
C GLY A 8 -9.17 12.12 9.59
N GLU A 9 -8.70 13.33 9.85
CA GLU A 9 -7.42 13.82 9.34
C GLU A 9 -6.22 12.95 9.75
N ARG A 10 -6.20 12.48 11.01
CA ARG A 10 -5.15 11.56 11.50
C ARG A 10 -5.24 10.18 10.86
N THR A 11 -6.45 9.70 10.58
CA THR A 11 -6.67 8.41 9.93
C THR A 11 -6.19 8.47 8.47
N GLU A 12 -6.53 9.54 7.76
CA GLU A 12 -6.07 9.79 6.38
C GLU A 12 -4.55 9.95 6.32
N GLN A 13 -3.96 10.70 7.26
CA GLN A 13 -2.52 10.86 7.32
C GLN A 13 -1.83 9.51 7.55
N ARG A 14 -2.37 8.66 8.43
CA ARG A 14 -1.82 7.34 8.67
C ARG A 14 -1.93 6.44 7.44
N LEU A 15 -3.04 6.51 6.70
CA LEU A 15 -3.21 5.75 5.46
C LEU A 15 -2.17 6.17 4.41
N ARG A 16 -2.00 7.47 4.19
CA ARG A 16 -0.96 8.00 3.27
C ARG A 16 0.45 7.56 3.66
N GLN A 17 0.75 7.48 4.96
CA GLN A 17 2.06 6.99 5.43
C GLN A 17 2.26 5.50 5.11
N VAL A 18 1.21 4.69 5.23
CA VAL A 18 1.27 3.26 4.87
C VAL A 18 1.46 3.08 3.37
N GLU A 19 0.70 3.81 2.54
CA GLU A 19 0.85 3.79 1.08
C GLU A 19 2.27 4.18 0.66
N ALA A 20 2.80 5.27 1.23
CA ALA A 20 4.16 5.71 0.96
C ALA A 20 5.22 4.70 1.41
N ALA A 21 5.00 4.02 2.54
CA ALA A 21 5.91 2.99 3.03
C ALA A 21 5.95 1.77 2.09
N ILE A 22 4.80 1.34 1.56
CA ILE A 22 4.72 0.25 0.57
C ILE A 22 5.44 0.65 -0.72
N VAL A 23 5.21 1.87 -1.21
CA VAL A 23 5.86 2.39 -2.42
C VAL A 23 7.38 2.55 -2.24
N ALA A 24 7.87 2.69 -1.02
CA ALA A 24 9.29 2.83 -0.73
C ALA A 24 10.03 1.49 -0.56
N LEU A 25 9.32 0.35 -0.58
CA LEU A 25 9.94 -0.97 -0.55
C LEU A 25 10.87 -1.16 -1.76
N ASP A 26 11.91 -1.98 -1.58
CA ASP A 26 12.72 -2.44 -2.71
C ASP A 26 11.94 -3.44 -3.58
N ASN A 27 12.56 -3.96 -4.63
CA ASN A 27 11.87 -4.82 -5.56
C ASN A 27 11.55 -6.20 -4.95
N ASP A 28 12.46 -6.77 -4.17
CA ASP A 28 12.28 -8.11 -3.59
C ASP A 28 11.17 -8.09 -2.53
N ASP A 29 11.19 -7.09 -1.64
CA ASP A 29 10.15 -6.90 -0.63
C ASP A 29 8.77 -6.63 -1.28
N LEU A 30 8.74 -5.90 -2.41
CA LEU A 30 7.51 -5.60 -3.13
C LEU A 30 6.91 -6.85 -3.80
N LEU A 31 7.78 -7.71 -4.35
CA LEU A 31 7.40 -9.01 -4.91
C LEU A 31 6.85 -9.92 -3.82
N ASP A 32 7.56 -10.06 -2.70
CA ASP A 32 7.10 -10.83 -1.54
C ASP A 32 5.75 -10.34 -1.03
N LEU A 33 5.55 -9.02 -0.96
CA LEU A 33 4.28 -8.45 -0.53
C LEU A 33 3.14 -8.79 -1.50
N ALA A 34 3.39 -8.77 -2.81
CA ALA A 34 2.40 -9.17 -3.81
C ALA A 34 2.07 -10.66 -3.72
N ASP A 35 3.06 -11.52 -3.46
CA ASP A 35 2.91 -12.96 -3.27
C ASP A 35 2.11 -13.30 -2.00
N ILE A 36 2.44 -12.68 -0.86
CA ILE A 36 1.72 -12.86 0.41
C ILE A 36 0.21 -12.62 0.26
N PHE A 37 -0.17 -11.66 -0.58
CA PHE A 37 -1.56 -11.31 -0.82
C PHE A 37 -2.12 -11.89 -2.12
N GLU A 38 -1.43 -12.79 -2.81
CA GLU A 38 -1.83 -13.31 -4.14
C GLU A 38 -3.30 -13.78 -4.15
N ALA A 39 -3.69 -14.58 -3.15
CA ALA A 39 -5.04 -15.13 -2.99
C ALA A 39 -6.12 -14.09 -2.58
N LYS A 40 -5.77 -12.81 -2.46
CA LYS A 40 -6.65 -11.72 -2.01
C LYS A 40 -6.62 -10.55 -3.01
N PRO A 41 -7.23 -10.69 -4.20
CA PRO A 41 -7.14 -9.69 -5.26
C PRO A 41 -7.69 -8.31 -4.88
N ASP A 42 -8.70 -8.26 -4.00
CA ASP A 42 -9.31 -7.02 -3.53
C ASP A 42 -8.58 -6.38 -2.34
N ASN A 43 -7.46 -6.95 -1.89
CA ASN A 43 -6.70 -6.38 -0.79
C ASN A 43 -5.98 -5.09 -1.24
N PRO A 44 -6.18 -3.95 -0.55
CA PRO A 44 -5.55 -2.68 -0.93
C PRO A 44 -4.02 -2.74 -0.98
N ILE A 45 -3.39 -3.52 -0.10
CA ILE A 45 -1.93 -3.67 -0.06
C ILE A 45 -1.44 -4.33 -1.34
N ARG A 46 -2.12 -5.40 -1.79
CA ARG A 46 -1.81 -6.08 -3.05
C ARG A 46 -1.97 -5.14 -4.25
N GLN A 47 -3.04 -4.35 -4.28
CA GLN A 47 -3.31 -3.42 -5.38
C GLN A 47 -2.23 -2.34 -5.47
N ILE A 48 -1.81 -1.78 -4.34
CA ILE A 48 -0.71 -0.81 -4.28
C ILE A 48 0.60 -1.45 -4.72
N ALA A 49 0.91 -2.65 -4.23
CA ALA A 49 2.12 -3.38 -4.59
C ALA A 49 2.17 -3.66 -6.10
N GLN A 50 1.09 -4.20 -6.68
CA GLN A 50 1.01 -4.47 -8.12
C GLN A 50 1.10 -3.21 -8.97
N ALA A 51 0.48 -2.10 -8.54
CA ALA A 51 0.59 -0.84 -9.25
C ALA A 51 2.03 -0.32 -9.25
N GLU A 52 2.76 -0.46 -8.15
CA GLU A 52 4.16 -0.06 -8.06
C GLU A 52 5.08 -1.01 -8.84
N MET A 53 4.84 -2.33 -8.81
CA MET A 53 5.53 -3.32 -9.65
C MET A 53 5.39 -2.98 -11.14
N ALA A 54 4.17 -2.64 -11.57
CA ALA A 54 3.90 -2.25 -12.95
C ALA A 54 4.65 -0.96 -13.35
N LYS A 55 4.76 0.03 -12.46
CA LYS A 55 5.56 1.24 -12.72
C LYS A 55 7.05 0.95 -12.83
N ARG A 56 7.54 -0.04 -12.08
CA ARG A 56 8.95 -0.45 -12.05
C ARG A 56 9.29 -1.53 -13.08
N GLU A 57 8.30 -1.99 -13.85
CA GLU A 57 8.43 -3.06 -14.85
C GLU A 57 8.98 -4.37 -14.28
N ILE A 58 8.59 -4.70 -13.04
CA ILE A 58 8.93 -5.97 -12.39
C ILE A 58 7.69 -6.86 -12.28
N SER A 59 7.89 -8.17 -12.28
CA SER A 59 6.84 -9.18 -12.08
C SER A 59 7.36 -10.31 -11.20
N LEU A 60 6.44 -11.02 -10.57
CA LEU A 60 6.71 -12.34 -9.98
C LEU A 60 7.12 -13.35 -11.07
#